data_AF-A0A285FWZ6-F1
#
_entry.id   AF-A0A285FWZ6-F1
#
_cell.length_a   1.000
_cell.length_b   1.000
_cell.length_c   1.000
_cell.angle_alpha   90.00
_cell.angle_beta   90.00
_cell.angle_gamma   90.00
#
_symmetry.space_group_name_H-M   'P 1'
#
loop_
_entity.id
_entity.type
_entity.pdbx_description
1 polymer ?
#
loop_
_entity_poly.entity_id
_entity_poly.type
_entity_poly.pdbx_seq_one_letter_code
_entity_poly.pdbx_strand_id
1 'polypeptide(L)'
;MTDFAIRYGEHVTRARRDGRPVVALESTIISHGLPHPDNLRVAREIEQTVRDQGAVPATIGMIGGELIVGLDDAQVEHLALAQGVAKLSVRDLAVAAATRADGATTVAATSAVAAAAGIGVFATGGLGGVHREANVTFDESADLTTLSQTPIVVVCAGVKSILDVGATLERLETLGVAVAGYRTKRFPGFFITDGGFDIDWQLDSPEQVADVIRARSDQGVGAGALILANPLPVDEQLDTGLHDRTLAEGLELLARDHITGKAVTPFLLGHFHESTEGQSLAVNVRIILRNAELAARIAVATAGAPAPLGFAVDA
;
A
#
# COMPACT_ATOMS: atom_id res chain seq x y z
N MET A 1 -7.12 -19.58 -5.99
CA MET A 1 -7.62 -18.34 -5.37
C MET A 1 -7.97 -18.64 -3.94
N THR A 2 -7.58 -17.75 -3.02
CA THR A 2 -7.97 -17.80 -1.61
C THR A 2 -9.42 -17.35 -1.48
N ASP A 3 -10.27 -18.15 -0.84
CA ASP A 3 -11.65 -17.76 -0.52
C ASP A 3 -11.68 -17.24 0.93
N PHE A 4 -11.70 -15.92 1.10
CA PHE A 4 -11.72 -15.29 2.41
C PHE A 4 -13.16 -15.13 2.89
N ALA A 5 -13.40 -15.39 4.18
CA ALA A 5 -14.65 -15.01 4.82
C ALA A 5 -14.69 -13.48 5.05
N ILE A 6 -15.14 -12.73 4.03
CA ILE A 6 -15.17 -11.27 4.02
C ILE A 6 -16.52 -10.73 4.46
N ARG A 7 -16.51 -9.82 5.44
CA ARG A 7 -17.63 -8.93 5.73
C ARG A 7 -17.45 -7.63 4.95
N TYR A 8 -18.50 -7.17 4.27
CA TYR A 8 -18.46 -5.89 3.55
C TYR A 8 -19.10 -4.79 4.38
N GLY A 9 -18.49 -3.61 4.41
CA GLY A 9 -19.14 -2.41 4.90
C GLY A 9 -20.38 -2.06 4.07
N GLU A 10 -21.34 -1.36 4.68
CA GLU A 10 -22.59 -1.02 4.01
C GLU A 10 -22.35 -0.15 2.76
N HIS A 11 -21.40 0.80 2.85
CA HIS A 11 -21.04 1.67 1.73
C HIS A 11 -20.35 0.93 0.57
N VAL A 12 -19.51 -0.08 0.86
CA VAL A 12 -18.91 -0.94 -0.17
C VAL A 12 -19.96 -1.89 -0.76
N THR A 13 -20.86 -2.41 0.06
CA THR A 13 -21.98 -3.25 -0.42
C THR A 13 -22.83 -2.50 -1.44
N ARG A 14 -23.21 -1.25 -1.14
CA ARG A 14 -23.91 -0.38 -2.09
C ARG A 14 -23.07 -0.10 -3.34
N ALA A 15 -21.78 0.21 -3.18
CA ALA A 15 -20.90 0.48 -4.32
C ALA A 15 -20.81 -0.71 -5.28
N ARG A 16 -20.64 -1.93 -4.75
CA ARG A 16 -20.59 -3.16 -5.55
C ARG A 16 -21.91 -3.42 -6.28
N ARG A 17 -23.05 -3.24 -5.60
CA ARG A 17 -24.39 -3.37 -6.20
C ARG A 17 -24.61 -2.36 -7.33
N ASP A 18 -24.18 -1.12 -7.12
CA ASP A 18 -24.42 0.00 -8.04
C ASP A 18 -23.32 0.12 -9.13
N GLY A 19 -22.34 -0.79 -9.15
CA GLY A 19 -21.22 -0.76 -10.10
C GLY A 19 -20.29 0.45 -9.96
N ARG A 20 -20.23 1.06 -8.77
CA ARG A 20 -19.40 2.23 -8.49
C ARG A 20 -17.93 1.82 -8.31
N PRO A 21 -16.97 2.65 -8.76
CA PRO A 21 -15.55 2.37 -8.58
C PRO A 21 -15.17 2.36 -7.09
N VAL A 22 -14.38 1.36 -6.69
CA VAL A 22 -13.91 1.16 -5.31
C VAL A 22 -12.38 1.20 -5.28
N VAL A 23 -11.82 1.85 -4.28
CA VAL A 23 -10.37 1.88 -4.01
C VAL A 23 -10.10 1.22 -2.66
N ALA A 24 -9.27 0.19 -2.64
CA ALA A 24 -8.81 -0.41 -1.39
C ALA A 24 -7.83 0.53 -0.67
N LEU A 25 -7.85 0.50 0.66
CA LEU A 25 -6.91 1.22 1.54
C LEU A 25 -6.46 0.27 2.66
N GLU A 26 -5.19 0.34 3.06
CA GLU A 26 -4.67 -0.50 4.16
C GLU A 26 -4.93 0.14 5.52
N SER A 27 -5.03 -0.67 6.57
CA SER A 27 -5.17 -0.20 7.96
C SER A 27 -3.85 -0.15 8.73
N THR A 28 -2.75 -0.72 8.22
CA THR A 28 -1.43 -0.62 8.91
C THR A 28 -0.98 0.82 9.08
N ILE A 29 -1.30 1.71 8.12
CA ILE A 29 -0.98 3.15 8.25
C ILE A 29 -1.68 3.78 9.46
N ILE A 30 -2.85 3.27 9.84
CA ILE A 30 -3.69 3.78 10.93
C ILE A 30 -3.14 3.31 12.29
N SER A 31 -2.85 2.01 12.44
CA SER A 31 -2.45 1.47 13.74
C SER A 31 -0.94 1.45 14.00
N HIS A 32 -0.11 1.51 12.95
CA HIS A 32 1.35 1.34 13.06
C HIS A 32 2.18 2.32 12.22
N GLY A 33 1.55 3.09 11.33
CA GLY A 33 2.27 3.97 10.41
C GLY A 33 2.33 5.43 10.84
N LEU A 34 1.39 5.89 11.67
CA LEU A 34 1.26 7.28 12.10
C LEU A 34 0.98 7.34 13.62
N PRO A 35 1.49 8.35 14.34
CA PRO A 35 1.14 8.56 15.74
C PRO A 35 -0.29 9.11 15.89
N HIS A 36 -0.90 8.90 17.05
CA HIS A 36 -2.14 9.58 17.42
C HIS A 36 -1.86 11.05 17.81
N PRO A 37 -2.71 12.04 17.43
CA PRO A 37 -4.02 11.90 16.77
C PRO A 37 -3.98 11.89 15.23
N ASP A 38 -2.80 12.01 14.64
CA ASP A 38 -2.65 12.13 13.18
C ASP A 38 -3.13 10.88 12.44
N ASN A 39 -2.99 9.70 13.04
CA ASN A 39 -3.47 8.46 12.44
C ASN A 39 -4.96 8.47 12.06
N LEU A 40 -5.85 8.86 12.98
CA LEU A 40 -7.28 8.91 12.76
C LEU A 40 -7.67 10.05 11.81
N ARG A 41 -7.06 11.23 11.99
CA ARG A 41 -7.28 12.39 11.12
C ARG A 41 -6.92 12.05 9.67
N VAL A 42 -5.73 11.49 9.46
CA VAL A 42 -5.21 11.14 8.13
C VAL A 42 -6.02 9.99 7.53
N ALA A 43 -6.43 8.99 8.30
CA ALA A 43 -7.32 7.92 7.80
C ALA A 43 -8.61 8.50 7.19
N ARG A 44 -9.25 9.45 7.88
CA ARG A 44 -10.45 10.15 7.39
C ARG A 44 -10.16 11.02 6.16
N GLU A 45 -9.03 11.74 6.14
CA GLU A 45 -8.61 12.55 4.99
C GLU A 45 -8.36 11.69 3.73
N ILE A 46 -7.77 10.51 3.89
CA ILE A 46 -7.57 9.55 2.79
C ILE A 46 -8.91 9.08 2.24
N GLU A 47 -9.84 8.67 3.11
CA GLU A 47 -11.18 8.26 2.66
C GLU A 47 -11.92 9.39 1.95
N GLN A 48 -11.84 10.62 2.48
CA GLN A 48 -12.45 11.78 1.87
C GLN A 48 -11.83 12.09 0.50
N THR A 49 -10.50 12.00 0.37
CA THR A 49 -9.79 12.20 -0.90
C THR A 49 -10.30 11.23 -1.97
N VAL A 50 -10.53 9.96 -1.63
CA VAL A 50 -11.10 8.97 -2.56
C VAL A 50 -12.52 9.35 -2.97
N ARG A 51 -13.36 9.81 -2.01
CA ARG A 51 -14.74 10.24 -2.26
C ARG A 51 -14.81 11.46 -3.18
N ASP A 52 -13.93 12.44 -2.96
CA ASP A 52 -13.87 13.68 -3.73
C ASP A 52 -13.52 13.43 -5.21
N GLN A 53 -12.78 12.35 -5.49
CA GLN A 53 -12.46 11.90 -6.85
C GLN A 53 -13.52 10.97 -7.46
N GLY A 54 -14.67 10.77 -6.79
CA GLY A 54 -15.80 10.02 -7.33
C GLY A 54 -15.77 8.50 -7.10
N ALA A 55 -14.77 7.99 -6.36
CA ALA A 55 -14.68 6.58 -5.99
C ALA A 55 -15.19 6.33 -4.56
N VAL A 56 -15.35 5.06 -4.20
CA VAL A 56 -15.74 4.63 -2.85
C VAL A 56 -14.51 4.04 -2.14
N PRO A 57 -14.06 4.61 -1.00
CA PRO A 57 -12.97 4.02 -0.24
C PRO A 57 -13.42 2.71 0.40
N ALA A 58 -12.51 1.75 0.46
CA ALA A 58 -12.67 0.49 1.16
C ALA A 58 -11.43 0.25 2.03
N THR A 59 -11.39 0.88 3.21
CA THR A 59 -10.38 0.58 4.23
C THR A 59 -10.56 -0.86 4.69
N ILE A 60 -9.51 -1.68 4.60
CA ILE A 60 -9.53 -3.10 4.94
C ILE A 60 -8.86 -3.31 6.29
N GLY A 61 -9.45 -4.12 7.16
CA GLY A 61 -8.90 -4.46 8.47
C GLY A 61 -9.65 -5.61 9.12
N MET A 62 -9.24 -5.99 10.33
CA MET A 62 -9.87 -7.04 11.11
C MET A 62 -10.34 -6.52 12.47
N ILE A 63 -11.59 -6.82 12.83
CA ILE A 63 -12.19 -6.45 14.11
C ILE A 63 -12.72 -7.73 14.77
N GLY A 64 -12.19 -8.10 15.94
CA GLY A 64 -12.63 -9.28 16.69
C GLY A 64 -12.53 -10.59 15.90
N GLY A 65 -11.56 -10.70 14.98
CA GLY A 65 -11.41 -11.84 14.06
C GLY A 65 -12.22 -11.77 12.76
N GLU A 66 -13.08 -10.77 12.59
CA GLU A 66 -13.83 -10.56 11.36
C GLU A 66 -13.03 -9.69 10.39
N LEU A 67 -12.69 -10.23 9.22
CA LEU A 67 -12.05 -9.50 8.14
C LEU A 67 -13.09 -8.65 7.40
N ILE A 68 -12.90 -7.33 7.41
CA ILE A 68 -13.86 -6.36 6.89
C ILE A 68 -13.25 -5.59 5.72
N VAL A 69 -13.99 -5.51 4.62
CA VAL A 69 -13.68 -4.66 3.46
C VAL A 69 -14.62 -3.45 3.47
N GLY A 70 -14.07 -2.28 3.76
CA GLY A 70 -14.82 -1.04 3.99
C GLY A 70 -15.23 -0.91 5.45
N LEU A 71 -14.26 -0.69 6.33
CA LEU A 71 -14.52 -0.29 7.72
C LEU A 71 -15.40 0.97 7.76
N ASP A 72 -16.33 1.03 8.70
CA ASP A 72 -17.03 2.29 9.01
C ASP A 72 -16.17 3.21 9.90
N ASP A 73 -16.62 4.46 10.07
CA ASP A 73 -15.85 5.46 10.83
C ASP A 73 -15.57 5.03 12.28
N ALA A 74 -16.51 4.34 12.92
CA ALA A 74 -16.35 3.84 14.28
C ALA A 74 -15.31 2.70 14.36
N GLN A 75 -15.26 1.83 13.33
CA GLN A 75 -14.26 0.77 13.23
C GLN A 75 -12.86 1.32 12.90
N VAL A 76 -12.78 2.35 12.05
CA VAL A 76 -11.53 3.08 11.79
C VAL A 76 -11.02 3.72 13.08
N GLU A 77 -11.89 4.40 13.83
CA GLU A 77 -11.56 4.98 15.13
C GLU A 77 -11.13 3.92 16.14
N HIS A 78 -11.82 2.77 16.19
CA HIS A 78 -11.41 1.64 17.02
C HIS A 78 -9.98 1.18 16.74
N LEU A 79 -9.63 0.93 15.47
CA LEU A 79 -8.26 0.51 15.10
C LEU A 79 -7.20 1.60 15.34
N ALA A 80 -7.60 2.88 15.31
CA ALA A 80 -6.70 3.99 15.58
C ALA A 80 -6.36 4.16 17.07
N LEU A 81 -7.28 3.75 17.97
CA LEU A 81 -7.17 3.98 19.41
C LEU A 81 -6.85 2.69 20.20
N ALA A 82 -7.23 1.54 19.69
CA ALA A 82 -7.06 0.25 20.36
C ALA A 82 -5.57 -0.06 20.61
N GLN A 83 -5.29 -0.58 21.80
CA GLN A 83 -3.98 -1.13 22.13
C GLN A 83 -3.91 -2.59 21.66
N GLY A 84 -2.74 -3.03 21.22
CA GLY A 84 -2.52 -4.43 20.84
C GLY A 84 -3.12 -4.85 19.50
N VAL A 85 -3.47 -3.91 18.62
CA VAL A 85 -3.83 -4.21 17.22
C VAL A 85 -2.68 -4.97 16.56
N ALA A 86 -2.98 -6.16 16.02
CA ALA A 86 -1.97 -6.98 15.37
C ALA A 86 -1.66 -6.45 13.96
N LYS A 87 -0.38 -6.35 13.58
CA LYS A 87 0.03 -6.12 12.19
C LYS A 87 -0.12 -7.42 11.39
N LEU A 88 -1.05 -7.46 10.44
CA LEU A 88 -1.43 -8.67 9.71
C LEU A 88 -0.91 -8.67 8.27
N SER A 89 0.03 -9.56 7.98
CA SER A 89 0.31 -10.02 6.62
C SER A 89 -0.62 -11.19 6.25
N VAL A 90 -0.56 -11.69 5.02
CA VAL A 90 -1.44 -12.78 4.52
C VAL A 90 -1.37 -14.02 5.42
N ARG A 91 -0.15 -14.38 5.89
CA ARG A 91 0.07 -15.54 6.77
C ARG A 91 -0.61 -15.41 8.14
N ASP A 92 -0.90 -14.19 8.58
CA ASP A 92 -1.40 -13.89 9.92
C ASP A 92 -2.94 -13.92 9.95
N LEU A 93 -3.62 -13.77 8.81
CA LEU A 93 -5.07 -13.61 8.71
C LEU A 93 -5.86 -14.75 9.36
N ALA A 94 -5.50 -16.00 9.07
CA ALA A 94 -6.22 -17.17 9.61
C ALA A 94 -6.05 -17.29 11.13
N VAL A 95 -4.85 -16.98 11.64
CA VAL A 95 -4.54 -17.01 13.07
C VAL A 95 -5.31 -15.91 13.80
N ALA A 96 -5.31 -14.69 13.25
CA ALA A 96 -6.02 -13.55 13.80
C ALA A 96 -7.55 -13.78 13.83
N ALA A 97 -8.10 -14.36 12.76
CA ALA A 97 -9.51 -14.74 12.71
C ALA A 97 -9.87 -15.78 13.78
N ALA A 98 -9.10 -16.87 13.90
CA ALA A 98 -9.35 -17.94 14.86
C ALA A 98 -9.22 -17.48 16.32
N THR A 99 -8.34 -16.51 16.58
CA THR A 99 -8.08 -15.97 17.92
C THR A 99 -8.93 -14.74 18.25
N ARG A 100 -9.80 -14.30 17.34
CA ARG A 100 -10.65 -13.11 17.47
C ARG A 100 -9.84 -11.83 17.71
N ALA A 101 -8.69 -11.69 17.08
CA ALA A 101 -7.83 -10.53 17.21
C ALA A 101 -8.36 -9.33 16.41
N ASP A 102 -8.13 -8.13 16.93
CA ASP A 102 -8.13 -6.92 16.10
C ASP A 102 -6.81 -6.84 15.33
N GLY A 103 -6.87 -6.41 14.06
CA GLY A 103 -5.68 -6.36 13.24
C GLY A 103 -5.73 -5.39 12.08
N ALA A 104 -4.57 -4.79 11.84
CA ALA A 104 -4.32 -3.86 10.76
C ALA A 104 -3.61 -4.59 9.62
N THR A 105 -4.19 -4.58 8.42
CA THR A 105 -3.66 -5.31 7.26
C THR A 105 -2.50 -4.54 6.62
N THR A 106 -1.43 -5.24 6.25
CA THR A 106 -0.32 -4.68 5.46
C THR A 106 -0.68 -4.58 3.98
N VAL A 107 0.22 -4.06 3.15
CA VAL A 107 0.13 -4.10 1.68
C VAL A 107 -0.18 -5.51 1.16
N ALA A 108 0.55 -6.55 1.59
CA ALA A 108 0.27 -7.95 1.22
C ALA A 108 -1.18 -8.37 1.53
N ALA A 109 -1.60 -8.28 2.79
CA ALA A 109 -2.93 -8.71 3.20
C ALA A 109 -4.03 -7.89 2.52
N THR A 110 -3.87 -6.57 2.46
CA THR A 110 -4.82 -5.66 1.81
C THR A 110 -4.97 -5.99 0.33
N SER A 111 -3.86 -6.22 -0.39
CA SER A 111 -3.86 -6.58 -1.81
C SER A 111 -4.60 -7.89 -2.06
N ALA A 112 -4.27 -8.94 -1.29
CA ALA A 112 -4.89 -10.25 -1.45
C ALA A 112 -6.40 -10.22 -1.17
N VAL A 113 -6.82 -9.51 -0.13
CA VAL A 113 -8.23 -9.39 0.26
C VAL A 113 -8.99 -8.49 -0.72
N ALA A 114 -8.41 -7.38 -1.16
CA ALA A 114 -9.00 -6.50 -2.17
C ALA A 114 -9.25 -7.24 -3.49
N ALA A 115 -8.27 -7.99 -3.98
CA ALA A 115 -8.42 -8.79 -5.20
C ALA A 115 -9.52 -9.85 -5.05
N ALA A 116 -9.56 -10.58 -3.92
CA ALA A 116 -10.64 -11.52 -3.64
C ALA A 116 -12.02 -10.86 -3.52
N ALA A 117 -12.06 -9.58 -3.12
CA ALA A 117 -13.29 -8.82 -2.88
C ALA A 117 -13.94 -8.22 -4.14
N GLY A 118 -13.27 -8.20 -5.29
CA GLY A 118 -13.78 -7.42 -6.42
C GLY A 118 -13.04 -6.11 -6.72
N ILE A 119 -11.97 -5.78 -5.98
CA ILE A 119 -11.37 -4.44 -5.97
C ILE A 119 -9.99 -4.45 -6.63
N GLY A 120 -9.84 -3.73 -7.75
CA GLY A 120 -8.65 -3.80 -8.61
C GLY A 120 -7.63 -2.70 -8.43
N VAL A 121 -7.91 -1.70 -7.58
CA VAL A 121 -7.00 -0.57 -7.34
C VAL A 121 -6.82 -0.36 -5.83
N PHE A 122 -5.58 -0.20 -5.41
CA PHE A 122 -5.17 -0.02 -4.02
C PHE A 122 -4.20 1.16 -3.90
N ALA A 123 -4.42 2.05 -2.95
CA ALA A 123 -3.48 3.11 -2.59
C ALA A 123 -2.79 2.83 -1.25
N THR A 124 -1.47 2.98 -1.22
CA THR A 124 -0.64 2.94 0.00
C THR A 124 0.41 4.04 -0.06
N GLY A 125 1.12 4.28 1.05
CA GLY A 125 2.24 5.21 1.07
C GLY A 125 3.40 4.65 0.27
N GLY A 126 3.91 3.50 0.69
CA GLY A 126 5.07 2.84 0.08
C GLY A 126 5.05 1.36 0.38
N LEU A 127 5.57 0.54 -0.54
CA LEU A 127 5.61 -0.90 -0.41
C LEU A 127 6.63 -1.33 0.66
N GLY A 128 6.44 -2.52 1.22
CA GLY A 128 7.57 -3.32 1.71
C GLY A 128 8.42 -3.82 0.54
N GLY A 129 9.57 -4.41 0.84
CA GLY A 129 10.51 -4.85 -0.18
C GLY A 129 11.65 -5.67 0.40
N VAL A 130 12.76 -5.69 -0.31
CA VAL A 130 14.00 -6.31 0.15
C VAL A 130 14.65 -5.37 1.16
N HIS A 131 14.91 -5.85 2.37
CA HIS A 131 15.61 -5.05 3.37
C HIS A 131 17.11 -4.95 3.01
N ARG A 132 17.75 -3.91 3.53
CA ARG A 132 19.21 -3.80 3.45
C ARG A 132 19.83 -5.02 4.15
N GLU A 133 20.88 -5.59 3.56
CA GLU A 133 21.54 -6.83 4.00
C GLU A 133 20.71 -8.12 3.88
N ALA A 134 19.61 -8.13 3.12
CA ALA A 134 18.81 -9.33 2.89
C ALA A 134 19.60 -10.49 2.24
N ASN A 135 20.73 -10.20 1.58
CA ASN A 135 21.66 -11.24 1.08
C ASN A 135 22.32 -12.06 2.20
N VAL A 136 22.25 -11.59 3.46
CA VAL A 136 22.71 -12.30 4.66
C VAL A 136 21.53 -12.67 5.56
N THR A 137 20.58 -11.76 5.76
CA THR A 137 19.48 -11.90 6.73
C THR A 137 18.24 -12.61 6.17
N PHE A 138 18.09 -12.63 4.85
CA PHE A 138 16.87 -13.09 4.16
C PHE A 138 15.61 -12.31 4.59
N ASP A 139 15.77 -11.07 5.09
CA ASP A 139 14.65 -10.21 5.48
C ASP A 139 14.03 -9.55 4.24
N GLU A 140 12.96 -10.17 3.75
CA GLU A 140 12.20 -9.70 2.60
C GLU A 140 10.71 -9.64 2.91
N SER A 141 10.06 -8.56 2.48
CA SER A 141 8.63 -8.39 2.69
C SER A 141 7.81 -9.42 1.91
N ALA A 142 6.82 -10.01 2.59
CA ALA A 142 5.80 -10.84 1.96
C ALA A 142 4.94 -10.08 0.93
N ASP A 143 5.04 -8.75 0.88
CA ASP A 143 4.43 -7.95 -0.19
C ASP A 143 4.90 -8.43 -1.56
N LEU A 144 6.18 -8.73 -1.75
CA LEU A 144 6.75 -9.09 -3.06
C LEU A 144 6.13 -10.37 -3.61
N THR A 145 6.09 -11.43 -2.81
CA THR A 145 5.51 -12.72 -3.22
C THR A 145 3.99 -12.68 -3.32
N THR A 146 3.32 -11.87 -2.50
CA THR A 146 1.87 -11.68 -2.62
C THR A 146 1.52 -10.96 -3.91
N LEU A 147 2.25 -9.88 -4.22
CA LEU A 147 2.03 -9.07 -5.42
C LEU A 147 2.35 -9.82 -6.70
N SER A 148 3.21 -10.85 -6.69
CA SER A 148 3.44 -11.68 -7.88
C SER A 148 2.26 -12.59 -8.25
N GLN A 149 1.27 -12.72 -7.36
CA GLN A 149 0.12 -13.62 -7.52
C GLN A 149 -1.23 -12.92 -7.29
N THR A 150 -1.23 -11.57 -7.23
CA THR A 150 -2.43 -10.79 -6.95
C THR A 150 -2.77 -9.84 -8.10
N PRO A 151 -3.91 -10.00 -8.79
CA PRO A 151 -4.31 -9.18 -9.93
C PRO A 151 -4.83 -7.81 -9.46
N ILE A 152 -3.91 -6.90 -9.13
CA ILE A 152 -4.25 -5.57 -8.59
C ILE A 152 -3.30 -4.48 -9.12
N VAL A 153 -3.76 -3.24 -9.19
CA VAL A 153 -2.90 -2.06 -9.37
C VAL A 153 -2.63 -1.44 -8.00
N VAL A 154 -1.35 -1.30 -7.64
CA VAL A 154 -0.93 -0.67 -6.39
C VAL A 154 -0.27 0.67 -6.69
N VAL A 155 -0.88 1.75 -6.22
CA VAL A 155 -0.35 3.11 -6.32
C VAL A 155 0.44 3.42 -5.03
N CYS A 156 1.72 3.75 -5.18
CA CYS A 156 2.63 3.98 -4.07
C CYS A 156 3.74 4.97 -4.46
N ALA A 157 4.46 5.54 -3.49
CA ALA A 157 5.69 6.30 -3.73
C ALA A 157 6.93 5.39 -3.72
N GLY A 158 6.83 4.23 -4.37
CA GLY A 158 7.91 3.23 -4.42
C GLY A 158 7.96 2.36 -3.16
N VAL A 159 9.16 2.00 -2.72
CA VAL A 159 9.40 1.22 -1.50
C VAL A 159 9.83 2.16 -0.38
N LYS A 160 9.47 1.86 0.87
CA LYS A 160 9.86 2.69 2.03
C LYS A 160 11.38 2.93 2.02
N SER A 161 11.83 4.15 2.31
CA SER A 161 13.24 4.58 2.21
C SER A 161 14.24 3.72 2.99
N ILE A 162 13.73 2.97 3.96
CA ILE A 162 14.45 2.04 4.82
C ILE A 162 14.84 0.71 4.14
N LEU A 163 14.38 0.49 2.90
CA LEU A 163 14.62 -0.72 2.12
C LEU A 163 15.71 -0.53 1.08
N ASP A 164 16.19 -1.63 0.51
CA ASP A 164 17.07 -1.63 -0.64
C ASP A 164 16.24 -1.54 -1.93
N VAL A 165 16.26 -0.37 -2.56
CA VAL A 165 15.46 -0.10 -3.76
C VAL A 165 15.93 -0.97 -4.92
N GLY A 166 17.24 -1.07 -5.16
CA GLY A 166 17.81 -1.85 -6.26
C GLY A 166 17.48 -3.33 -6.13
N ALA A 167 17.75 -3.91 -4.96
CA ALA A 167 17.42 -5.31 -4.70
C ALA A 167 15.91 -5.58 -4.78
N THR A 168 15.07 -4.61 -4.41
CA THR A 168 13.62 -4.75 -4.55
C THR A 168 13.17 -4.75 -6.02
N LEU A 169 13.72 -3.87 -6.86
CA LEU A 169 13.41 -3.85 -8.29
C LEU A 169 13.80 -5.16 -8.97
N GLU A 170 15.00 -5.67 -8.70
CA GLU A 170 15.47 -6.98 -9.19
C GLU A 170 14.58 -8.14 -8.73
N ARG A 171 14.09 -8.08 -7.49
CA ARG A 171 13.17 -9.10 -6.98
C ARG A 171 11.79 -9.01 -7.63
N LEU A 172 11.26 -7.81 -7.86
CA LEU A 172 10.00 -7.61 -8.58
C LEU A 172 10.10 -8.13 -10.02
N GLU A 173 11.22 -7.86 -10.71
CA GLU A 173 11.52 -8.41 -12.03
C GLU A 173 11.52 -9.95 -12.00
N THR A 174 12.30 -10.55 -11.09
CA THR A 174 12.39 -12.00 -10.93
C THR A 174 11.02 -12.65 -10.70
N LEU A 175 10.14 -11.96 -9.95
CA LEU A 175 8.80 -12.42 -9.63
C LEU A 175 7.77 -12.10 -10.72
N GLY A 176 8.15 -11.44 -11.81
CA GLY A 176 7.25 -11.06 -12.90
C GLY A 176 6.22 -9.99 -12.51
N VAL A 177 6.52 -9.16 -11.51
CA VAL A 177 5.66 -8.05 -11.11
C VAL A 177 5.99 -6.83 -11.97
N ALA A 178 4.98 -6.30 -12.68
CA ALA A 178 5.18 -5.15 -13.56
C ALA A 178 5.36 -3.86 -12.73
N VAL A 179 6.30 -3.01 -13.13
CA VAL A 179 6.56 -1.71 -12.52
C VAL A 179 6.50 -0.61 -13.59
N ALA A 180 5.77 0.46 -13.29
CA ALA A 180 5.73 1.67 -14.12
C ALA A 180 5.74 2.92 -13.24
N GLY A 181 6.35 4.00 -13.73
CA GLY A 181 6.33 5.31 -13.09
C GLY A 181 5.17 6.15 -13.59
N TYR A 182 4.51 6.88 -12.70
CA TYR A 182 3.52 7.88 -13.10
C TYR A 182 4.23 9.18 -13.49
N ARG A 183 4.27 9.49 -14.80
CA ARG A 183 4.94 10.66 -15.39
C ARG A 183 6.44 10.75 -15.09
N THR A 184 7.08 9.60 -14.87
CA THR A 184 8.52 9.50 -14.60
C THR A 184 9.06 8.16 -15.05
N LYS A 185 10.37 8.10 -15.32
CA LYS A 185 11.17 6.87 -15.44
C LYS A 185 12.16 6.66 -14.30
N ARG A 186 12.09 7.52 -13.27
CA ARG A 186 12.90 7.42 -12.05
C ARG A 186 12.05 6.82 -10.95
N PHE A 187 12.53 5.76 -10.31
CA PHE A 187 11.81 5.12 -9.22
C PHE A 187 11.96 5.93 -7.93
N PRO A 188 10.86 6.33 -7.26
CA PRO A 188 10.91 7.14 -6.04
C PRO A 188 11.49 6.37 -4.85
N GLY A 189 12.20 7.11 -4.00
CA GLY A 189 12.74 6.62 -2.73
C GLY A 189 11.81 6.91 -1.55
N PHE A 190 10.48 6.83 -1.75
CA PHE A 190 9.44 7.19 -0.80
C PHE A 190 9.46 8.66 -0.38
N PHE A 191 10.26 9.06 0.61
CA PHE A 191 10.35 10.45 1.05
C PHE A 191 11.03 11.40 0.05
N ILE A 192 11.75 10.84 -0.93
CA ILE A 192 12.47 11.57 -1.98
C ILE A 192 11.95 11.16 -3.37
N THR A 193 11.89 12.13 -4.28
CA THR A 193 11.35 11.98 -5.65
C THR A 193 12.14 10.98 -6.49
N ASP A 194 13.46 10.91 -6.31
CA ASP A 194 14.37 10.03 -7.05
C ASP A 194 15.14 9.15 -6.07
N GLY A 195 14.89 7.83 -6.12
CA GLY A 195 15.57 6.82 -5.31
C GLY A 195 16.90 6.34 -5.89
N GLY A 196 17.33 6.88 -7.04
CA GLY A 196 18.59 6.55 -7.70
C GLY A 196 18.47 5.53 -8.84
N PHE A 197 17.30 4.97 -9.10
CA PHE A 197 17.11 3.84 -10.02
C PHE A 197 16.18 4.20 -11.19
N ASP A 198 16.54 3.71 -12.38
CA ASP A 198 15.68 3.79 -13.57
C ASP A 198 14.66 2.64 -13.60
N ILE A 199 13.52 2.90 -14.24
CA ILE A 199 12.50 1.91 -14.59
C ILE A 199 12.12 2.06 -16.06
N ASP A 200 11.69 0.96 -16.67
CA ASP A 200 11.49 0.89 -18.13
C ASP A 200 10.28 1.69 -18.60
N TRP A 201 9.18 1.60 -17.84
CA TRP A 201 7.86 2.03 -18.24
C TRP A 201 7.42 3.30 -17.50
N GLN A 202 6.78 4.18 -18.26
CA GLN A 202 6.14 5.40 -17.77
C GLN A 202 4.69 5.44 -18.27
N LEU A 203 3.77 5.88 -17.41
CA LEU A 203 2.37 6.14 -17.73
C LEU A 203 2.02 7.57 -17.32
N ASP A 204 1.38 8.33 -18.20
CA ASP A 204 1.19 9.77 -18.08
C ASP A 204 -0.20 10.18 -17.58
N SER A 205 -1.17 9.27 -17.64
CA SER A 205 -2.55 9.54 -17.26
C SER A 205 -3.27 8.33 -16.64
N PRO A 206 -4.33 8.54 -15.84
CA PRO A 206 -5.15 7.45 -15.33
C PRO A 206 -5.74 6.56 -16.43
N GLU A 207 -6.05 7.14 -17.59
CA GLU A 207 -6.60 6.43 -18.75
C GLU A 207 -5.57 5.46 -19.36
N GLN A 208 -4.29 5.84 -19.42
CA GLN A 208 -3.24 4.91 -19.84
C GLN A 208 -3.08 3.75 -18.86
N VAL A 209 -3.26 3.98 -17.55
CA VAL A 209 -3.28 2.89 -16.57
C VAL A 209 -4.48 1.97 -16.81
N ALA A 210 -5.66 2.53 -17.12
CA ALA A 210 -6.84 1.74 -17.49
C ALA A 210 -6.63 0.91 -18.77
N ASP A 211 -5.93 1.45 -19.77
CA ASP A 211 -5.57 0.73 -20.98
C ASP A 211 -4.59 -0.42 -20.69
N VAL A 212 -3.62 -0.23 -19.79
CA VAL A 212 -2.74 -1.31 -19.32
C VAL A 212 -3.54 -2.41 -18.61
N ILE A 213 -4.48 -2.05 -17.74
CA ILE A 213 -5.36 -3.02 -17.06
C ILE A 213 -6.14 -3.84 -18.10
N ARG A 214 -6.71 -3.19 -19.12
CA ARG A 214 -7.41 -3.87 -20.22
C ARG A 214 -6.48 -4.79 -21.00
N ALA A 215 -5.30 -4.32 -21.40
CA ALA A 215 -4.32 -5.10 -22.13
C ALA A 215 -3.86 -6.35 -21.35
N ARG A 216 -3.66 -6.23 -20.04
CA ARG A 216 -3.30 -7.37 -19.17
C ARG A 216 -4.38 -8.44 -19.16
N SER A 217 -5.65 -8.03 -19.15
CA SER A 217 -6.81 -8.91 -19.27
C SER A 217 -6.85 -9.58 -20.66
N ASP A 218 -6.79 -8.79 -21.74
CA ASP A 218 -6.89 -9.27 -23.13
C ASP A 218 -5.78 -10.25 -23.52
N GLN A 219 -4.58 -10.07 -22.96
CA GLN A 219 -3.40 -10.91 -23.22
C GLN A 219 -3.25 -12.07 -22.23
N GLY A 220 -4.11 -12.18 -21.21
CA GLY A 220 -4.02 -13.22 -20.18
C GLY A 220 -2.78 -13.12 -19.27
N VAL A 221 -2.20 -11.92 -19.12
CA VAL A 221 -1.00 -11.64 -18.29
C VAL A 221 -1.37 -10.83 -17.02
N GLY A 222 -2.47 -11.24 -16.39
CA GLY A 222 -3.08 -10.53 -15.27
C GLY A 222 -2.73 -11.02 -13.88
N ALA A 223 -2.01 -12.15 -13.72
CA ALA A 223 -1.91 -12.84 -12.43
C ALA A 223 -1.20 -12.05 -11.32
N GLY A 224 -0.12 -11.32 -11.66
CA GLY A 224 0.61 -10.47 -10.70
C GLY A 224 0.02 -9.06 -10.56
N ALA A 225 0.68 -8.20 -9.80
CA ALA A 225 0.30 -6.81 -9.64
C ALA A 225 0.92 -5.93 -10.73
N LEU A 226 0.35 -4.75 -10.92
CA LEU A 226 1.04 -3.61 -11.52
C LEU A 226 1.37 -2.61 -10.41
N ILE A 227 2.65 -2.35 -10.22
CA ILE A 227 3.13 -1.29 -9.32
C ILE A 227 3.19 0.00 -10.12
N LEU A 228 2.40 0.99 -9.70
CA LEU A 228 2.44 2.34 -10.23
C LEU A 228 3.13 3.26 -9.22
N ALA A 229 4.39 3.59 -9.50
CA ALA A 229 5.20 4.44 -8.65
C ALA A 229 4.91 5.92 -8.94
N ASN A 230 4.38 6.64 -7.94
CA ASN A 230 3.93 8.02 -8.03
C ASN A 230 4.80 8.90 -7.11
N PRO A 231 5.85 9.54 -7.63
CA PRO A 231 6.74 10.38 -6.83
C PRO A 231 6.05 11.68 -6.38
N LEU A 232 6.52 12.25 -5.28
CA LEU A 232 6.24 13.65 -4.98
C LEU A 232 6.97 14.59 -5.96
N PRO A 233 6.45 15.80 -6.20
CA PRO A 233 7.26 16.90 -6.73
C PRO A 233 8.49 17.18 -5.86
N VAL A 234 9.57 17.65 -6.47
CA VAL A 234 10.87 17.91 -5.81
C VAL A 234 10.77 19.01 -4.74
N ASP A 235 9.82 19.93 -4.85
CA ASP A 235 9.54 20.96 -3.85
C ASP A 235 8.64 20.48 -2.70
N GLU A 236 8.05 19.29 -2.82
CA GLU A 236 7.22 18.65 -1.80
C GLU A 236 7.93 17.52 -1.04
N GLN A 237 9.08 17.03 -1.51
CA GLN A 237 9.83 15.94 -0.88
C GLN A 237 10.55 16.37 0.41
N LEU A 238 11.12 15.40 1.12
CA LEU A 238 12.05 15.67 2.22
C LEU A 238 13.40 16.20 1.68
N ASP A 239 14.05 17.11 2.41
CA ASP A 239 15.42 17.53 2.10
C ASP A 239 16.33 16.30 2.00
N THR A 240 17.06 16.16 0.90
CA THR A 240 17.86 14.95 0.63
C THR A 240 18.98 14.79 1.64
N GLY A 241 19.62 15.88 2.05
CA GLY A 241 20.68 15.85 3.06
C GLY A 241 20.15 15.40 4.43
N LEU A 242 18.99 15.90 4.84
CA LEU A 242 18.30 15.49 6.06
C LEU A 242 17.87 14.01 5.99
N HIS A 243 17.28 13.61 4.86
CA HIS A 243 16.88 12.23 4.60
C HIS A 243 18.07 11.26 4.77
N ASP A 244 19.17 11.53 4.09
CA ASP A 244 20.32 10.62 4.03
C ASP A 244 21.00 10.48 5.40
N ARG A 245 21.15 11.59 6.14
CA ARG A 245 21.68 11.56 7.51
C ARG A 245 20.78 10.77 8.45
N THR A 246 19.47 11.05 8.42
CA THR A 246 18.48 10.36 9.27
C THR A 246 18.43 8.86 8.98
N LEU A 247 18.53 8.48 7.70
CA LEU A 247 18.56 7.08 7.32
C LEU A 247 19.83 6.39 7.82
N ALA A 248 21.00 7.00 7.62
CA ALA A 248 22.28 6.45 8.07
C ALA A 248 22.31 6.25 9.59
N GLU A 249 21.90 7.29 10.35
CA GLU A 249 21.80 7.22 11.81
C GLU A 249 20.83 6.12 12.26
N GLY A 250 19.64 6.03 11.64
CA GLY A 250 18.66 4.99 11.94
C GLY A 250 19.18 3.57 11.71
N LEU A 251 19.94 3.34 10.62
CA LEU A 251 20.53 2.03 10.32
C LEU A 251 21.62 1.65 11.33
N GLU A 252 22.45 2.61 11.78
CA GLU A 252 23.43 2.39 12.85
C GLU A 252 22.75 2.00 14.17
N LEU A 253 21.62 2.66 14.51
CA LEU A 253 20.83 2.35 15.71
C LEU A 253 20.26 0.92 15.66
N LEU A 254 19.71 0.49 14.53
CA LEU A 254 19.21 -0.88 14.37
C LEU A 254 20.32 -1.92 14.61
N ALA A 255 21.50 -1.69 14.05
CA ALA A 255 22.64 -2.59 14.20
C ALA A 255 23.12 -2.65 15.65
N ARG A 256 23.25 -1.50 16.31
CA ARG A 256 23.67 -1.39 17.71
C ARG A 256 22.68 -2.06 18.66
N ASP A 257 21.39 -1.89 18.43
CA ASP A 257 20.32 -2.31 19.35
C ASP A 257 19.71 -3.68 18.93
N HIS A 258 20.28 -4.33 17.91
CA HIS A 258 19.89 -5.66 17.39
C HIS A 258 18.41 -5.77 17.01
N ILE A 259 17.83 -4.71 16.46
CA ILE A 259 16.42 -4.66 16.05
C ILE A 259 16.27 -5.31 14.68
N THR A 260 15.46 -6.37 14.58
CA THR A 260 15.35 -7.21 13.37
C THR A 260 13.89 -7.56 13.02
N GLY A 261 13.67 -7.99 11.78
CA GLY A 261 12.38 -8.46 11.27
C GLY A 261 11.27 -7.41 11.38
N LYS A 262 10.09 -7.82 11.87
CA LYS A 262 8.89 -6.95 11.89
C LYS A 262 9.02 -5.66 12.71
N ALA A 263 10.03 -5.57 13.58
CA ALA A 263 10.30 -4.39 14.40
C ALA A 263 11.10 -3.29 13.67
N VAL A 264 11.78 -3.62 12.56
CA VAL A 264 12.64 -2.69 11.81
C VAL A 264 11.86 -1.50 11.25
N THR A 265 10.75 -1.75 10.54
CA THR A 265 9.98 -0.67 9.90
C THR A 265 9.36 0.31 10.90
N PRO A 266 8.64 -0.12 11.96
CA PRO A 266 8.09 0.81 12.93
C PRO A 266 9.18 1.62 13.65
N PHE A 267 10.32 0.98 13.99
CA PHE A 267 11.44 1.68 14.63
C PHE A 267 12.00 2.79 13.74
N LEU A 268 12.33 2.49 12.49
CA LEU A 268 12.92 3.48 11.59
C LEU A 268 11.94 4.60 11.24
N LEU A 269 10.65 4.32 11.08
CA LEU A 269 9.65 5.38 10.87
C LEU A 269 9.52 6.29 12.11
N GLY A 270 9.60 5.73 13.32
CA GLY A 270 9.67 6.50 14.56
C GLY A 270 10.92 7.39 14.60
N HIS A 271 12.08 6.84 14.28
CA HIS A 271 13.33 7.60 14.19
C HIS A 271 13.25 8.73 13.15
N PHE A 272 12.70 8.47 11.96
CA PHE A 272 12.46 9.50 10.95
C PHE A 272 11.52 10.60 11.47
N HIS A 273 10.50 10.26 12.23
CA HIS A 273 9.58 11.26 12.79
C HIS A 273 10.30 12.17 13.78
N GLU A 274 11.03 11.59 14.73
CA GLU A 274 11.77 12.30 15.78
C GLU A 274 12.90 13.16 15.20
N SER A 275 13.78 12.56 14.39
CA SER A 275 15.00 13.21 13.87
C SER A 275 14.73 14.30 12.82
N THR A 276 13.53 14.33 12.23
CA THR A 276 13.15 15.36 11.25
C THR A 276 12.18 16.40 11.80
N GLU A 277 11.94 16.39 13.12
CA GLU A 277 11.00 17.29 13.80
C GLU A 277 9.60 17.28 13.13
N GLY A 278 9.14 16.10 12.72
CA GLY A 278 7.84 15.90 12.08
C GLY A 278 7.80 16.16 10.56
N GLN A 279 8.88 16.61 9.91
CA GLN A 279 8.89 16.84 8.46
C GLN A 279 8.63 15.54 7.66
N SER A 280 9.21 14.41 8.09
CA SER A 280 8.97 13.11 7.45
C SER A 280 7.50 12.68 7.54
N LEU A 281 6.83 12.99 8.66
CA LEU A 281 5.39 12.73 8.84
C LEU A 281 4.56 13.57 7.87
N ALA A 282 4.85 14.87 7.75
CA ALA A 282 4.16 15.74 6.80
C ALA A 282 4.35 15.29 5.34
N VAL A 283 5.55 14.85 4.98
CA VAL A 283 5.83 14.25 3.66
C VAL A 283 5.05 12.93 3.47
N ASN A 284 5.01 12.05 4.49
CA ASN A 284 4.26 10.79 4.43
C ASN A 284 2.75 11.02 4.19
N VAL A 285 2.17 12.01 4.89
CA VAL A 285 0.76 12.39 4.69
C VAL A 285 0.51 12.88 3.26
N ARG A 286 1.40 13.73 2.71
CA ARG A 286 1.29 14.17 1.31
C ARG A 286 1.36 13.01 0.33
N ILE A 287 2.28 12.06 0.55
CA ILE A 287 2.41 10.85 -0.28
C ILE A 287 1.10 10.08 -0.33
N ILE A 288 0.53 9.71 0.82
CA ILE A 288 -0.64 8.84 0.85
C ILE A 288 -1.87 9.53 0.25
N LEU A 289 -2.05 10.83 0.47
CA LEU A 289 -3.17 11.58 -0.11
C LEU A 289 -3.07 11.65 -1.63
N ARG A 290 -1.88 11.92 -2.19
CA ARG A 290 -1.67 11.92 -3.65
C ARG A 290 -1.84 10.54 -4.28
N ASN A 291 -1.41 9.49 -3.58
CA ASN A 291 -1.61 8.12 -4.04
C ASN A 291 -3.09 7.73 -4.01
N ALA A 292 -3.84 8.14 -2.99
CA ALA A 292 -5.28 7.94 -2.89
C ALA A 292 -6.04 8.69 -4.00
N GLU A 293 -5.66 9.94 -4.27
CA GLU A 293 -6.21 10.73 -5.38
C GLU A 293 -5.99 10.04 -6.73
N LEU A 294 -4.75 9.65 -7.03
CA LEU A 294 -4.42 8.99 -8.29
C LEU A 294 -5.12 7.63 -8.41
N ALA A 295 -5.14 6.82 -7.35
CA ALA A 295 -5.84 5.54 -7.33
C ALA A 295 -7.35 5.70 -7.59
N ALA A 296 -8.00 6.71 -7.00
CA ALA A 296 -9.40 6.98 -7.24
C ALA A 296 -9.68 7.39 -8.69
N ARG A 297 -8.83 8.25 -9.27
CA ARG A 297 -8.92 8.62 -10.70
C ARG A 297 -8.73 7.43 -11.63
N ILE A 298 -7.81 6.51 -11.31
CA ILE A 298 -7.63 5.26 -12.05
C ILE A 298 -8.88 4.38 -11.93
N ALA A 299 -9.41 4.19 -10.72
CA ALA A 299 -10.61 3.39 -10.50
C ALA A 299 -11.81 3.93 -11.30
N VAL A 300 -11.99 5.26 -11.33
CA VAL A 300 -13.01 5.92 -12.17
C VAL A 300 -12.74 5.72 -13.66
N ALA A 301 -11.50 5.87 -14.13
CA ALA A 301 -11.14 5.64 -15.53
C ALA A 301 -11.35 4.17 -15.98
N THR A 302 -11.30 3.22 -15.05
CA THR A 302 -11.62 1.81 -15.31
C THR A 302 -13.11 1.48 -15.26
N ALA A 303 -13.95 2.37 -14.71
CA ALA A 303 -15.38 2.16 -14.58
C ALA A 303 -16.06 2.18 -15.97
N GLY A 304 -16.39 1.00 -16.49
CA GLY A 304 -16.96 0.82 -17.84
C GLY A 304 -16.16 -0.12 -18.75
N ALA A 305 -14.94 -0.51 -18.36
CA ALA A 305 -14.31 -1.69 -18.94
C ALA A 305 -15.06 -2.95 -18.45
N PRO A 306 -15.16 -4.03 -19.26
CA PRO A 306 -15.53 -5.34 -18.73
C PRO A 306 -14.62 -5.57 -17.53
N ALA A 307 -15.19 -5.95 -16.39
CA ALA A 307 -14.43 -6.17 -15.17
C ALA A 307 -13.16 -6.95 -15.52
N PRO A 308 -11.96 -6.42 -15.23
CA PRO A 308 -10.73 -7.08 -15.63
C PRO A 308 -10.77 -8.50 -15.07
N LEU A 309 -10.41 -9.48 -15.91
CA LEU A 309 -10.31 -10.89 -15.55
C LEU A 309 -9.60 -11.01 -14.19
N GLY A 310 -10.41 -11.24 -13.16
CA GLY A 310 -10.10 -10.98 -11.75
C GLY A 310 -11.34 -10.82 -10.86
N PHE A 311 -12.49 -10.39 -11.40
CA PHE A 311 -13.73 -10.16 -10.62
C PHE A 311 -14.97 -10.99 -10.97
N ALA A 312 -14.77 -12.11 -11.65
CA ALA A 312 -15.72 -13.21 -11.64
C ALA A 312 -14.93 -14.51 -11.66
N VAL A 313 -15.05 -15.29 -10.59
CA VAL A 313 -14.98 -16.75 -10.72
C VAL A 313 -16.42 -17.14 -10.98
N ASP A 314 -16.67 -17.89 -12.05
CA ASP A 314 -17.99 -18.45 -12.32
C ASP A 314 -18.54 -19.15 -11.06
N ALA A 315 -19.87 -19.04 -10.89
CA ALA A 315 -20.62 -19.65 -9.78
C ALA A 315 -20.45 -21.17 -9.71
#